data_AF-A0A347TIE1-F1
#
_entry.id   AF-A0A347TIE1-F1
#
_cell.length_a   1.000
_cell.length_b   1.000
_cell.length_c   1.000
_cell.angle_alpha   90.00
_cell.angle_beta   90.00
_cell.angle_gamma   90.00
#
_symmetry.space_group_name_H-M   'P 1'
#
loop_
_entity.id
_entity.type
_entity.pdbx_description
1 polymer ?
#
loop_
_entity_poly.entity_id
_entity_poly.type
_entity_poly.pdbx_seq_one_letter_code
_entity_poly.pdbx_strand_id
1 'polypeptide(L)'
;MTYFNSVDFVHKALSSLLYRIVIILYSIFILTINPNTFHYGIYIAITIIYIFAYFQLVKRNQPYLRTLNDFIFIFLILFEKDIFLIENFMMLLLPIFNSPNHTGKKRNNLFLYIFTIFMFLILFITSNTFDLNKFIYIFLVITFLIVITTFELTRSNLFHKIFKVYKEIDNLISKKSNNSQINEIYNLIMNRFSDFSNVKIEQISCFKKDKNQLNLINSSSFIYEFKLDLTLLNKERKNFNNIPIEINEKKYLSVITISAGEYYFLCLVPYNELKISMYKKFYLYELSRLLFEKVTKIIEQENILAKEKTRHTERLSNKQHYVLEVMNSTHFFSNKLSTIKNFIQSSEDYDNNKFKTIDDKKIKEIIRDERKKAKSSLENISNKMNKLLDKGANPFIPTTTRNLKYKYIFMLIKRLWIQEFNESNIIFINTCDENFNRKVESNDEIIEFIFIDLLTNMKKYSNGYQSIEFDFNKPLTITIKNNIKNYNDQKIILLKTIENFNNNERLEINRRNNFGLSHIKDLSLQLNIDVGLSLNEDKKYYITKLVFQGEEK
;
A
#
# COMPACT_ATOMS: atom_id res chain seq x y z
N MET A 1 12.64 23.60 6.80
CA MET A 1 11.98 24.41 5.75
C MET A 1 12.54 25.84 5.63
N THR A 2 13.14 26.42 6.69
CA THR A 2 13.76 27.76 6.68
C THR A 2 15.16 27.81 6.04
N TYR A 3 15.98 26.77 6.24
CA TYR A 3 17.35 26.70 5.70
C TYR A 3 17.41 26.44 4.18
N PHE A 4 16.47 25.66 3.63
CA PHE A 4 16.39 25.44 2.18
C PHE A 4 15.95 26.72 1.44
N ASN A 5 15.08 27.53 2.04
CA ASN A 5 14.64 28.79 1.45
C ASN A 5 15.75 29.86 1.42
N SER A 6 16.69 29.84 2.37
CA SER A 6 17.83 30.77 2.37
C SER A 6 18.89 30.39 1.32
N VAL A 7 19.17 29.09 1.15
CA VAL A 7 20.07 28.60 0.10
C VAL A 7 19.51 28.88 -1.31
N ASP A 8 18.23 28.60 -1.54
CA ASP A 8 17.54 28.93 -2.80
C ASP A 8 17.54 30.44 -3.09
N PHE A 9 17.44 31.27 -2.05
CA PHE A 9 17.48 32.73 -2.20
C PHE A 9 18.87 33.23 -2.61
N VAL A 10 19.93 32.73 -1.95
CA VAL A 10 21.32 33.06 -2.29
C VAL A 10 21.64 32.60 -3.71
N HIS A 11 21.21 31.39 -4.10
CA HIS A 11 21.47 30.86 -5.43
C HIS A 11 20.76 31.69 -6.52
N LYS A 12 19.50 32.10 -6.30
CA LYS A 12 18.77 33.00 -7.21
C LYS A 12 19.39 34.39 -7.29
N ALA A 13 19.90 34.94 -6.18
CA ALA A 13 20.58 36.23 -6.18
C ALA A 13 21.90 36.19 -6.97
N LEU A 14 22.67 35.10 -6.84
CA LEU A 14 23.91 34.89 -7.57
C LEU A 14 23.65 34.69 -9.08
N SER A 15 22.69 33.84 -9.45
CA SER A 15 22.28 33.65 -10.85
C SER A 15 21.73 34.96 -11.46
N SER A 16 21.00 35.74 -10.67
CA SER A 16 20.54 37.08 -11.06
C SER A 16 21.71 38.02 -11.37
N LEU A 17 22.78 38.01 -10.56
CA LEU A 17 23.95 38.87 -10.78
C LEU A 17 24.79 38.42 -11.98
N LEU A 18 25.05 37.11 -12.12
CA LEU A 18 25.75 36.54 -13.27
C LEU A 18 25.08 36.88 -14.60
N TYR A 19 23.75 36.83 -14.64
CA TYR A 19 22.99 37.23 -15.82
C TYR A 19 23.26 38.68 -16.27
N ARG A 20 23.41 39.63 -15.33
CA ARG A 20 23.71 41.03 -15.69
C ARG A 20 25.12 41.22 -16.20
N ILE A 21 26.06 40.44 -15.67
CA ILE A 21 27.41 40.38 -16.21
C ILE A 21 27.36 39.87 -17.65
N VAL A 22 26.59 38.82 -17.92
CA VAL A 22 26.39 38.30 -19.28
C VAL A 22 25.77 39.38 -20.19
N ILE A 23 24.72 40.08 -19.76
CA ILE A 23 24.14 41.20 -20.53
C ILE A 23 25.22 42.23 -20.88
N ILE A 24 26.00 42.69 -19.89
CA ILE A 24 27.02 43.73 -20.11
C ILE A 24 28.10 43.25 -21.08
N LEU A 25 28.62 42.03 -20.89
CA LEU A 25 29.64 41.46 -21.78
C LEU A 25 29.11 41.28 -23.20
N TYR A 26 27.87 40.81 -23.33
CA TYR A 26 27.22 40.61 -24.62
C TYR A 26 26.91 41.95 -25.32
N SER A 27 26.56 42.99 -24.56
CA SER A 27 26.46 44.36 -25.07
C SER A 27 27.80 44.86 -25.62
N ILE A 28 28.89 44.66 -24.89
CA ILE A 28 30.24 45.06 -25.35
C ILE A 28 30.56 44.35 -26.67
N PHE A 29 30.28 43.06 -26.77
CA PHE A 29 30.45 42.27 -28.00
C PHE A 29 29.63 42.82 -29.19
N ILE A 30 28.38 43.20 -28.97
CA ILE A 30 27.54 43.80 -30.02
C ILE A 30 28.04 45.18 -30.44
N LEU A 31 28.54 45.98 -29.49
CA LEU A 31 29.11 47.30 -29.78
C LEU A 31 30.44 47.22 -30.54
N THR A 32 31.19 46.12 -30.45
CA THR A 32 32.44 45.95 -31.21
C THR A 32 32.22 45.43 -32.63
N ILE A 33 31.15 44.66 -32.87
CA ILE A 33 30.88 44.03 -34.18
C ILE A 33 30.00 44.90 -35.05
N ASN A 34 28.96 45.50 -34.48
CA ASN A 34 27.97 46.26 -35.23
C ASN A 34 28.31 47.76 -35.25
N PRO A 35 27.99 48.48 -36.35
CA PRO A 35 28.14 49.93 -36.37
C PRO A 35 27.33 50.56 -35.22
N ASN A 36 27.87 51.64 -34.69
CA ASN A 36 27.35 52.29 -33.49
C ASN A 36 26.74 53.63 -33.85
N THR A 37 25.50 53.85 -33.40
CA THR A 37 24.79 55.12 -33.57
C THR A 37 25.37 56.21 -32.68
N PHE A 38 25.71 55.86 -31.44
CA PHE A 38 26.27 56.80 -30.47
C PHE A 38 27.79 56.67 -30.34
N HIS A 39 28.45 57.73 -29.87
CA HIS A 39 29.85 57.67 -29.48
C HIS A 39 30.04 56.71 -28.29
N TYR A 40 31.15 55.96 -28.25
CA TYR A 40 31.43 54.95 -27.20
C TYR A 40 31.26 55.48 -25.77
N GLY A 41 31.60 56.75 -25.51
CA GLY A 41 31.41 57.39 -24.20
C GLY A 41 29.96 57.41 -23.71
N ILE A 42 28.98 57.51 -24.61
CA ILE A 42 27.55 57.48 -24.28
C ILE A 42 27.14 56.07 -23.84
N TYR A 43 27.62 55.03 -24.52
CA TYR A 43 27.35 53.64 -24.12
C TYR A 43 27.99 53.28 -22.77
N ILE A 44 29.16 53.84 -22.45
CA ILE A 44 29.78 53.70 -21.13
C ILE A 44 28.88 54.35 -20.06
N ALA A 45 28.39 55.56 -20.30
CA ALA A 45 27.48 56.24 -19.40
C ALA A 45 26.17 55.46 -19.19
N ILE A 46 25.56 54.94 -20.26
CA ILE A 46 24.36 54.08 -20.20
C ILE A 46 24.63 52.83 -19.35
N THR A 47 25.79 52.20 -19.51
CA THR A 47 26.19 51.02 -18.72
C THR A 47 26.33 51.35 -17.23
N ILE A 48 26.94 52.49 -16.89
CA ILE A 48 27.08 52.94 -15.49
C ILE A 48 25.70 53.21 -14.87
N ILE A 49 24.82 53.91 -15.60
CA ILE A 49 23.45 54.18 -15.16
C ILE A 49 22.69 52.87 -14.93
N TYR A 50 22.81 51.91 -15.85
CA TYR A 50 22.19 50.59 -15.74
C TYR A 50 22.60 49.84 -14.47
N ILE A 51 23.91 49.79 -14.16
CA ILE A 51 24.44 49.15 -12.95
C ILE A 51 23.92 49.86 -11.68
N PHE A 52 23.96 51.18 -11.67
CA PHE A 52 23.49 51.98 -10.52
C PHE A 52 21.99 51.77 -10.27
N ALA A 53 21.18 51.86 -11.32
CA ALA A 53 19.74 51.61 -11.27
C ALA A 53 19.44 50.18 -10.77
N TYR A 54 20.20 49.18 -11.22
CA TYR A 54 20.05 47.81 -10.74
C TYR A 54 20.26 47.69 -9.22
N PHE A 55 21.36 48.22 -8.68
CA PHE A 55 21.63 48.13 -7.23
C PHE A 55 20.56 48.85 -6.39
N GLN A 56 20.07 50.01 -6.86
CA GLN A 56 18.99 50.73 -6.20
C GLN A 56 17.69 49.92 -6.18
N LEU A 57 17.36 49.26 -7.29
CA LEU A 57 16.15 48.43 -7.43
C LEU A 57 16.24 47.12 -6.65
N VAL A 58 17.44 46.55 -6.48
CA VAL A 58 17.70 45.40 -5.61
C VAL A 58 17.42 45.79 -4.15
N LYS A 59 17.93 46.93 -3.68
CA LYS A 59 17.70 47.41 -2.30
C LYS A 59 16.22 47.61 -1.98
N ARG A 60 15.42 48.03 -2.96
CA ARG A 60 13.96 48.25 -2.83
C ARG A 60 13.12 46.99 -3.07
N ASN A 61 13.74 45.85 -3.38
CA ASN A 61 13.09 44.57 -3.68
C ASN A 61 11.98 44.67 -4.75
N GLN A 62 12.25 45.38 -5.86
CA GLN A 62 11.29 45.59 -6.96
C GLN A 62 11.64 44.71 -8.18
N PRO A 63 11.17 43.45 -8.27
CA PRO A 63 11.57 42.51 -9.32
C PRO A 63 11.16 42.96 -10.73
N TYR A 64 9.97 43.52 -10.90
CA TYR A 64 9.46 43.96 -12.20
C TYR A 64 10.25 45.13 -12.78
N LEU A 65 10.58 46.12 -11.95
CA LEU A 65 11.38 47.27 -12.36
C LEU A 65 12.82 46.88 -12.73
N ARG A 66 13.37 45.83 -12.10
CA ARG A 66 14.68 45.28 -12.51
C ARG A 66 14.63 44.73 -13.92
N THR A 67 13.61 43.94 -14.24
CA THR A 67 13.41 43.43 -15.60
C THR A 67 13.17 44.55 -16.61
N LEU A 68 12.40 45.59 -16.24
CA LEU A 68 12.22 46.77 -17.07
C LEU A 68 13.55 47.49 -17.36
N ASN A 69 14.40 47.65 -16.34
CA ASN A 69 15.75 48.20 -16.49
C ASN A 69 16.62 47.36 -17.44
N ASP A 70 16.51 46.02 -17.37
CA ASP A 70 17.19 45.11 -18.29
C ASP A 70 16.71 45.31 -19.74
N PHE A 71 15.39 45.44 -19.97
CA PHE A 71 14.86 45.76 -21.30
C PHE A 71 15.27 47.14 -21.80
N ILE A 72 15.22 48.19 -20.97
CA ILE A 72 15.65 49.55 -21.36
C ILE A 72 17.12 49.55 -21.75
N PHE A 73 17.98 48.85 -21.01
CA PHE A 73 19.38 48.74 -21.36
C PHE A 73 19.59 48.02 -22.70
N ILE A 74 18.92 46.88 -22.90
CA ILE A 74 18.96 46.16 -24.18
C ILE A 74 18.45 47.04 -25.33
N PHE A 75 17.38 47.82 -25.12
CA PHE A 75 16.86 48.77 -26.11
C PHE A 75 17.92 49.75 -26.57
N LEU A 76 18.59 50.40 -25.61
CA LEU A 76 19.56 51.45 -25.88
C LEU A 76 20.81 50.92 -26.59
N ILE A 77 21.21 49.68 -26.31
CA ILE A 77 22.33 49.02 -27.01
C ILE A 77 21.95 48.65 -28.45
N LEU A 78 20.72 48.15 -28.66
CA LEU A 78 20.23 47.71 -29.96
C LEU A 78 19.62 48.81 -30.82
N PHE A 79 19.55 50.04 -30.31
CA PHE A 79 18.91 51.16 -31.01
C PHE A 79 19.54 51.36 -32.40
N GLU A 80 18.69 51.38 -33.43
CA GLU A 80 19.06 51.48 -34.87
C GLU A 80 19.97 50.36 -35.42
N LYS A 81 20.24 49.29 -34.65
CA LYS A 81 20.95 48.11 -35.16
C LYS A 81 19.97 47.17 -35.88
N ASP A 82 20.47 46.40 -36.85
CA ASP A 82 19.65 45.39 -37.55
C ASP A 82 19.33 44.21 -36.62
N ILE A 83 18.05 44.06 -36.25
CA ILE A 83 17.58 43.01 -35.34
C ILE A 83 17.60 41.63 -36.01
N PHE A 84 17.61 41.56 -37.34
CA PHE A 84 17.61 40.29 -38.06
C PHE A 84 18.98 39.59 -37.98
N LEU A 85 20.02 40.31 -37.55
CA LEU A 85 21.28 39.69 -37.17
C LEU A 85 21.09 38.85 -35.91
N ILE A 86 21.59 37.60 -35.97
CA ILE A 86 21.33 36.58 -34.95
C ILE A 86 21.82 37.02 -33.57
N GLU A 87 22.93 37.75 -33.50
CA GLU A 87 23.50 38.28 -32.27
C GLU A 87 22.57 39.28 -31.59
N ASN A 88 21.96 40.19 -32.34
CA ASN A 88 21.04 41.21 -31.84
C ASN A 88 19.70 40.59 -31.43
N PHE A 89 19.21 39.63 -32.21
CA PHE A 89 18.02 38.86 -31.88
C PHE A 89 18.19 38.05 -30.59
N MET A 90 19.35 37.39 -30.40
CA MET A 90 19.66 36.65 -29.19
C MET A 90 19.73 37.55 -27.96
N MET A 91 20.27 38.77 -28.09
CA MET A 91 20.28 39.74 -27.00
C MET A 91 18.87 40.07 -26.50
N LEU A 92 17.91 40.20 -27.42
CA LEU A 92 16.52 40.50 -27.11
C LEU A 92 15.81 39.35 -26.39
N LEU A 93 16.22 38.10 -26.63
CA LEU A 93 15.65 36.91 -26.00
C LEU A 93 16.25 36.61 -24.61
N LEU A 94 17.39 37.19 -24.25
CA LEU A 94 18.05 36.96 -22.94
C LEU A 94 17.11 37.13 -21.72
N PRO A 95 16.24 38.17 -21.66
CA PRO A 95 15.30 38.33 -20.55
C PRO A 95 14.29 37.19 -20.41
N ILE A 96 13.94 36.52 -21.52
CA ILE A 96 13.06 35.35 -21.54
C ILE A 96 13.79 34.13 -20.96
N PHE A 97 15.03 33.90 -21.38
CA PHE A 97 15.84 32.79 -20.87
C PHE A 97 16.13 32.91 -19.37
N ASN A 98 16.32 34.13 -18.87
CA ASN A 98 16.54 34.35 -17.44
C ASN A 98 15.26 34.48 -16.62
N SER A 99 14.08 34.34 -17.23
CA SER A 99 12.77 34.43 -16.54
C SER A 99 12.65 33.64 -15.23
N PRO A 100 13.26 32.43 -15.06
CA PRO A 100 13.21 31.69 -13.79
C PRO A 100 13.89 32.42 -12.62
N ASN A 101 14.81 33.34 -12.89
CA ASN A 101 15.62 34.04 -11.90
C ASN A 101 15.10 35.46 -11.59
N HIS A 102 14.29 36.07 -12.46
CA HIS A 102 13.75 37.44 -12.28
C HIS A 102 12.45 37.49 -11.50
N THR A 103 11.54 36.56 -11.78
CA THR A 103 10.24 36.54 -11.15
C THR A 103 10.35 35.84 -9.81
N GLY A 104 9.93 36.48 -8.72
CA GLY A 104 9.82 35.83 -7.41
C GLY A 104 8.80 34.66 -7.41
N LYS A 105 8.12 34.42 -6.30
CA LYS A 105 7.22 33.26 -6.11
C LYS A 105 6.10 33.06 -7.17
N LYS A 106 5.87 34.00 -8.09
CA LYS A 106 4.93 33.88 -9.22
C LYS A 106 5.58 34.38 -10.52
N ARG A 107 5.81 33.46 -11.45
CA ARG A 107 6.30 33.71 -12.81
C ARG A 107 5.19 34.34 -13.65
N ASN A 108 5.25 35.65 -13.93
CA ASN A 108 4.31 36.29 -14.85
C ASN A 108 4.91 36.35 -16.25
N ASN A 109 4.86 35.22 -16.94
CA ASN A 109 5.39 35.04 -18.30
C ASN A 109 4.79 36.02 -19.31
N LEU A 110 3.52 36.38 -19.14
CA LEU A 110 2.79 37.23 -20.08
C LEU A 110 3.41 38.63 -20.19
N PHE A 111 3.85 39.21 -19.07
CA PHE A 111 4.53 40.51 -19.05
C PHE A 111 5.86 40.47 -19.82
N LEU A 112 6.68 39.43 -19.60
CA LEU A 112 7.97 39.27 -20.27
C LEU A 112 7.82 39.17 -21.80
N TYR A 113 6.84 38.41 -22.26
CA TYR A 113 6.59 38.24 -23.68
C TYR A 113 6.02 39.50 -24.33
N ILE A 114 5.07 40.20 -23.67
CA ILE A 114 4.55 41.48 -24.19
C ILE A 114 5.68 42.50 -24.33
N PHE A 115 6.54 42.63 -23.32
CA PHE A 115 7.67 43.57 -23.39
C PHE A 115 8.66 43.20 -24.48
N THR A 116 8.97 41.90 -24.65
CA THR A 116 9.87 41.45 -25.72
C THR A 116 9.28 41.75 -27.11
N ILE A 117 7.98 41.51 -27.31
CA ILE A 117 7.28 41.81 -28.56
C ILE A 117 7.23 43.32 -28.82
N PHE A 118 6.88 44.11 -27.81
CA PHE A 118 6.83 45.57 -27.91
C PHE A 118 8.21 46.16 -28.27
N MET A 119 9.25 45.69 -27.61
CA MET A 119 10.63 46.07 -27.87
C MET A 119 11.09 45.68 -29.28
N PHE A 120 10.78 44.45 -29.70
CA PHE A 120 11.05 43.99 -31.06
C PHE A 120 10.39 44.92 -32.08
N LEU A 121 9.10 45.26 -31.88
CA LEU A 121 8.35 46.13 -32.78
C LEU A 121 8.94 47.54 -32.88
N ILE A 122 9.31 48.15 -31.75
CA ILE A 122 9.92 49.50 -31.76
C ILE A 122 11.24 49.46 -32.50
N LEU A 123 12.13 48.54 -32.15
CA LEU A 123 13.43 48.43 -32.81
C LEU A 123 13.26 48.16 -34.31
N PHE A 124 12.25 47.36 -34.70
CA PHE A 124 12.00 47.04 -36.11
C PHE A 124 11.61 48.30 -36.89
N ILE A 125 10.74 49.13 -36.33
CA ILE A 125 10.33 50.41 -36.90
C ILE A 125 11.53 51.37 -37.03
N THR A 126 12.38 51.45 -36.00
CA THR A 126 13.51 52.40 -35.99
C THR A 126 14.69 51.97 -36.87
N SER A 127 14.82 50.67 -37.18
CA SER A 127 15.91 50.16 -38.03
C SER A 127 15.83 50.58 -39.51
N ASN A 128 14.82 51.36 -39.93
CA ASN A 128 14.62 51.89 -41.29
C ASN A 128 14.66 50.86 -42.44
N THR A 129 14.61 49.55 -42.14
CA THR A 129 14.57 48.48 -43.16
C THR A 129 13.15 47.96 -43.35
N PHE A 130 12.22 48.85 -43.67
CA PHE A 130 10.79 48.51 -43.80
C PHE A 130 10.54 47.64 -45.06
N ASP A 131 10.70 46.34 -44.90
CA ASP A 131 10.40 45.32 -45.90
C ASP A 131 9.23 44.47 -45.41
N LEU A 132 8.17 44.39 -46.23
CA LEU A 132 6.96 43.62 -45.93
C LEU A 132 7.26 42.12 -45.73
N ASN A 133 8.29 41.59 -46.39
CA ASN A 133 8.70 40.19 -46.21
C ASN A 133 9.30 39.94 -44.82
N LYS A 134 9.88 40.96 -44.20
CA LYS A 134 10.48 40.85 -42.86
C LYS A 134 9.42 40.78 -41.75
N PHE A 135 8.17 41.19 -42.01
CA PHE A 135 7.05 41.02 -41.07
C PHE A 135 6.70 39.55 -40.79
N ILE A 136 6.99 38.64 -41.73
CA ILE A 136 6.77 37.19 -41.55
C ILE A 136 7.61 36.67 -40.39
N TYR A 137 8.85 37.13 -40.24
CA TYR A 137 9.72 36.74 -39.13
C TYR A 137 9.17 37.23 -37.78
N ILE A 138 8.60 38.44 -37.73
CA ILE A 138 7.94 38.98 -36.53
C ILE A 138 6.78 38.08 -36.11
N PHE A 139 5.93 37.73 -37.08
CA PHE A 139 4.80 36.83 -36.84
C PHE A 139 5.26 35.44 -36.39
N LEU A 140 6.36 34.92 -36.95
CA LEU A 140 6.94 33.64 -36.57
C LEU A 140 7.49 33.66 -35.13
N VAL A 141 8.18 34.72 -34.73
CA VAL A 141 8.67 34.89 -33.36
C VAL A 141 7.51 35.02 -32.37
N ILE A 142 6.49 35.81 -32.69
CA ILE A 142 5.30 35.96 -31.84
C ILE A 142 4.56 34.63 -31.69
N THR A 143 4.32 33.91 -32.78
CA THR A 143 3.65 32.60 -32.74
C THR A 143 4.46 31.57 -31.95
N PHE A 144 5.79 31.53 -32.13
CA PHE A 144 6.66 30.66 -31.35
C PHE A 144 6.61 30.96 -29.83
N LEU A 145 6.65 32.24 -29.45
CA LEU A 145 6.52 32.66 -28.05
C LEU A 145 5.13 32.30 -27.48
N ILE A 146 4.05 32.47 -28.26
CA ILE A 146 2.70 32.06 -27.85
C ILE A 146 2.62 30.55 -27.62
N VAL A 147 3.20 29.74 -28.51
CA VAL A 147 3.24 28.28 -28.37
C VAL A 147 4.00 27.87 -27.10
N ILE A 148 5.18 28.44 -26.84
CA ILE A 148 5.94 28.17 -25.61
C ILE A 148 5.14 28.58 -24.38
N THR A 149 4.48 29.75 -24.42
CA THR A 149 3.70 30.27 -23.28
C THR A 149 2.52 29.37 -22.94
N THR A 150 1.75 28.98 -23.96
CA THR A 150 0.59 28.10 -23.80
C THR A 150 1.02 26.72 -23.30
N PHE A 151 2.15 26.19 -23.77
CA PHE A 151 2.72 24.95 -23.27
C PHE A 151 3.13 25.05 -21.80
N GLU A 152 3.88 26.07 -21.40
CA GLU A 152 4.32 26.28 -20.01
C GLU A 152 3.15 26.50 -19.05
N LEU A 153 2.13 27.27 -19.46
CA LEU A 153 0.91 27.46 -18.67
C LEU A 153 0.17 26.14 -18.46
N THR A 154 0.02 25.35 -19.52
CA THR A 154 -0.62 24.03 -19.45
C THR A 154 0.15 23.10 -18.52
N ARG A 155 1.49 23.05 -18.65
CA ARG A 155 2.40 22.27 -17.82
C ARG A 155 2.27 22.64 -16.33
N SER A 156 2.34 23.94 -16.03
CA SER A 156 2.27 24.46 -14.66
C SER A 156 0.90 24.21 -14.02
N ASN A 157 -0.20 24.39 -14.76
CA ASN A 157 -1.54 24.15 -14.26
C ASN A 157 -1.76 22.66 -13.93
N LEU A 158 -1.33 21.76 -14.81
CA LEU A 158 -1.40 20.31 -14.56
C LEU A 158 -0.56 19.90 -13.35
N PHE A 159 0.67 20.40 -13.25
CA PHE A 159 1.55 20.12 -12.11
C PHE A 159 0.93 20.60 -10.79
N HIS A 160 0.37 21.82 -10.76
CA HIS A 160 -0.25 22.37 -9.56
C HIS A 160 -1.46 21.54 -9.11
N LYS A 161 -2.30 21.09 -10.05
CA LYS A 161 -3.46 20.23 -9.76
C LYS A 161 -3.03 18.88 -9.15
N ILE A 162 -2.03 18.21 -9.73
CA ILE A 162 -1.54 16.93 -9.21
C ILE A 162 -0.83 17.12 -7.86
N PHE A 163 -0.04 18.19 -7.70
CA PHE A 163 0.60 18.52 -6.43
C PHE A 163 -0.43 18.77 -5.31
N LYS A 164 -1.59 19.36 -5.63
CA LYS A 164 -2.68 19.51 -4.68
C LYS A 164 -3.19 18.15 -4.17
N VAL A 165 -3.41 17.19 -5.08
CA VAL A 165 -3.78 15.81 -4.71
C VAL A 165 -2.69 15.16 -3.86
N TYR A 166 -1.42 15.31 -4.25
CA TYR A 166 -0.28 14.80 -3.49
C TYR A 166 -0.27 15.30 -2.04
N LYS A 167 -0.55 16.60 -1.83
CA LYS A 167 -0.64 17.22 -0.50
C LYS A 167 -1.89 16.78 0.27
N GLU A 168 -3.02 16.57 -0.41
CA GLU A 168 -4.23 16.01 0.22
C GLU A 168 -3.96 14.58 0.73
N ILE A 169 -3.17 13.78 0.02
CA ILE A 169 -2.70 12.47 0.51
C ILE A 169 -1.83 12.62 1.78
N ASP A 170 -0.91 13.59 1.85
CA ASP A 170 -0.13 13.85 3.08
C ASP A 170 -1.03 14.20 4.28
N ASN A 171 -2.08 14.97 4.03
CA ASN A 171 -3.04 15.33 5.06
C ASN A 171 -3.86 14.13 5.55
N LEU A 172 -4.16 13.16 4.68
CA LEU A 172 -4.85 11.93 5.07
C LEU A 172 -3.95 11.05 5.95
N ILE A 173 -2.70 10.86 5.54
CA ILE A 173 -1.72 10.07 6.31
C ILE A 173 -1.50 10.67 7.71
N SER A 174 -1.37 11.99 7.80
CA SER A 174 -1.09 12.66 9.08
C SER A 174 -2.26 12.68 10.06
N LYS A 175 -3.51 12.49 9.59
CA LYS A 175 -4.71 12.57 10.44
C LYS A 175 -5.18 11.25 11.05
N LYS A 176 -4.79 10.09 10.52
CA LYS A 176 -5.36 8.80 10.93
C LYS A 176 -4.29 7.82 11.41
N SER A 177 -4.41 7.37 12.66
CA SER A 177 -3.51 6.38 13.24
C SER A 177 -3.88 4.92 12.96
N ASN A 178 -5.15 4.54 12.73
CA ASN A 178 -5.56 3.14 12.97
C ASN A 178 -6.43 2.40 11.92
N ASN A 179 -6.75 2.94 10.73
CA ASN A 179 -7.52 2.18 9.70
C ASN A 179 -7.04 2.45 8.26
N SER A 180 -7.23 1.47 7.37
CA SER A 180 -6.63 1.37 6.02
C SER A 180 -6.69 2.69 5.24
N GLN A 181 -5.55 3.38 5.14
CA GLN A 181 -5.49 4.71 4.54
C GLN A 181 -5.63 4.61 3.01
N ILE A 182 -5.28 3.46 2.45
CA ILE A 182 -5.25 3.19 1.01
C ILE A 182 -6.63 3.39 0.34
N ASN A 183 -7.72 2.88 0.91
CA ASN A 183 -9.04 2.99 0.27
C ASN A 183 -9.49 4.45 0.17
N GLU A 184 -9.20 5.27 1.19
CA GLU A 184 -9.48 6.70 1.18
C GLU A 184 -8.59 7.44 0.18
N ILE A 185 -7.32 7.04 0.09
CA ILE A 185 -6.39 7.55 -0.93
C ILE A 185 -6.90 7.22 -2.33
N TYR A 186 -7.37 6.00 -2.59
CA TYR A 186 -7.96 5.62 -3.88
C TYR A 186 -9.21 6.42 -4.20
N ASN A 187 -10.13 6.57 -3.25
CA ASN A 187 -11.32 7.40 -3.44
C ASN A 187 -10.96 8.87 -3.74
N LEU A 188 -9.95 9.41 -3.04
CA LEU A 188 -9.43 10.75 -3.29
C LEU A 188 -8.89 10.87 -4.72
N ILE A 189 -8.04 9.92 -5.13
CA ILE A 189 -7.45 9.89 -6.47
C ILE A 189 -8.55 9.79 -7.52
N MET A 190 -9.49 8.85 -7.38
CA MET A 190 -10.60 8.66 -8.31
C MET A 190 -11.44 9.93 -8.49
N ASN A 191 -11.77 10.61 -7.38
CA ASN A 191 -12.57 11.84 -7.41
C ASN A 191 -11.82 13.03 -8.02
N ARG A 192 -10.49 13.09 -7.85
CA ARG A 192 -9.65 14.20 -8.30
C ARG A 192 -8.97 13.94 -9.65
N PHE A 193 -9.01 12.71 -10.16
CA PHE A 193 -8.30 12.36 -11.38
C PHE A 193 -8.81 13.14 -12.60
N SER A 194 -10.12 13.36 -12.65
CA SER A 194 -10.78 14.14 -13.69
C SER A 194 -10.30 15.60 -13.74
N ASP A 195 -9.90 16.18 -12.60
CA ASP A 195 -9.42 17.57 -12.51
C ASP A 195 -8.23 17.83 -13.43
N PHE A 196 -7.38 16.82 -13.67
CA PHE A 196 -6.15 16.95 -14.46
C PHE A 196 -6.07 16.05 -15.71
N SER A 197 -6.76 14.91 -15.73
CA SER A 197 -6.78 14.02 -16.90
C SER A 197 -7.93 14.29 -17.88
N ASN A 198 -9.04 14.87 -17.39
CA ASN A 198 -10.37 14.89 -18.03
C ASN A 198 -10.99 13.49 -18.18
N VAL A 199 -10.54 12.51 -17.40
CA VAL A 199 -11.04 11.13 -17.41
C VAL A 199 -11.52 10.77 -16.02
N LYS A 200 -12.68 10.13 -15.93
CA LYS A 200 -13.18 9.59 -14.67
C LYS A 200 -12.65 8.17 -14.46
N ILE A 201 -12.15 7.90 -13.26
CA ILE A 201 -11.76 6.54 -12.87
C ILE A 201 -12.90 5.92 -12.09
N GLU A 202 -13.33 4.73 -12.49
CA GLU A 202 -14.35 3.94 -11.80
C GLU A 202 -13.76 3.05 -10.71
N GLN A 203 -12.55 2.55 -10.92
CA GLN A 203 -11.88 1.64 -10.00
C GLN A 203 -10.36 1.72 -10.15
N ILE A 204 -9.64 1.60 -9.04
CA ILE A 204 -8.19 1.46 -9.01
C ILE A 204 -7.87 0.10 -8.39
N SER A 205 -7.10 -0.70 -9.12
CA SER A 205 -6.60 -2.00 -8.65
C SER A 205 -5.08 -2.00 -8.71
N CYS A 206 -4.40 -2.47 -7.68
CA CYS A 206 -2.95 -2.50 -7.64
C CYS A 206 -2.44 -3.92 -7.44
N PHE A 207 -1.52 -4.28 -8.34
CA PHE A 207 -0.91 -5.58 -8.45
C PHE A 207 0.58 -5.45 -8.18
N LYS A 208 1.14 -6.41 -7.46
CA LYS A 208 2.59 -6.54 -7.32
C LYS A 208 3.06 -7.68 -8.21
N LYS A 209 4.09 -7.42 -9.00
CA LYS A 209 4.76 -8.46 -9.78
C LYS A 209 5.74 -9.21 -8.88
N ASP A 210 5.55 -10.52 -8.77
CA ASP A 210 6.51 -11.44 -8.14
C ASP A 210 6.94 -12.48 -9.16
N LYS A 211 8.20 -12.38 -9.63
CA LYS A 211 8.77 -13.20 -10.72
C LYS A 211 7.90 -13.17 -11.99
N ASN A 212 7.13 -14.24 -12.23
CA ASN A 212 6.25 -14.45 -13.38
C ASN A 212 4.76 -14.43 -13.00
N GLN A 213 4.41 -13.94 -11.82
CA GLN A 213 3.04 -13.87 -11.34
C GLN A 213 2.69 -12.43 -10.91
N LEU A 214 1.41 -12.10 -10.98
CA LEU A 214 0.86 -10.86 -10.44
C LEU A 214 -0.06 -11.22 -9.29
N ASN A 215 0.23 -10.64 -8.12
CA ASN A 215 -0.58 -10.80 -6.93
C ASN A 215 -1.38 -9.52 -6.72
N LEU A 216 -2.69 -9.65 -6.49
CA LEU A 216 -3.52 -8.49 -6.17
C LEU A 216 -3.24 -8.07 -4.72
N ILE A 217 -2.71 -6.85 -4.54
CA ILE A 217 -2.40 -6.32 -3.21
C ILE A 217 -3.63 -5.63 -2.62
N ASN A 218 -4.26 -4.76 -3.41
CA ASN A 218 -5.35 -3.91 -2.97
C ASN A 218 -6.16 -3.39 -4.17
N SER A 219 -7.41 -3.04 -3.90
CA SER A 219 -8.32 -2.50 -4.88
C SER A 219 -9.35 -1.61 -4.19
N SER A 220 -9.82 -0.57 -4.90
CA SER A 220 -10.90 0.28 -4.44
C SER A 220 -12.26 -0.44 -4.40
N SER A 221 -12.40 -1.52 -5.15
CA SER A 221 -13.58 -2.40 -5.15
C SER A 221 -13.18 -3.85 -4.84
N PHE A 222 -14.17 -4.65 -4.46
CA PHE A 222 -13.94 -6.06 -4.15
C PHE A 222 -13.67 -6.88 -5.43
N ILE A 223 -12.51 -7.54 -5.47
CA ILE A 223 -12.10 -8.44 -6.56
C ILE A 223 -11.87 -9.82 -5.96
N TYR A 224 -12.62 -10.81 -6.44
CA TYR A 224 -12.40 -12.21 -6.06
C TYR A 224 -11.61 -12.96 -7.13
N GLU A 225 -11.85 -12.70 -8.42
CA GLU A 225 -11.13 -13.30 -9.55
C GLU A 225 -10.70 -12.25 -10.56
N PHE A 226 -9.52 -12.44 -11.16
CA PHE A 226 -9.05 -11.64 -12.28
C PHE A 226 -8.26 -12.47 -13.30
N LYS A 227 -8.33 -12.09 -14.58
CA LYS A 227 -7.47 -12.62 -15.65
C LYS A 227 -6.82 -11.47 -16.40
N LEU A 228 -5.49 -11.53 -16.49
CA LEU A 228 -4.66 -10.48 -17.07
C LEU A 228 -3.46 -11.11 -17.79
N ASP A 229 -3.25 -10.73 -19.05
CA ASP A 229 -2.13 -11.24 -19.83
C ASP A 229 -0.81 -10.52 -19.45
N LEU A 230 0.04 -11.24 -18.74
CA LEU A 230 1.37 -10.80 -18.29
C LEU A 230 2.30 -10.41 -19.43
N THR A 231 2.11 -10.97 -20.63
CA THR A 231 2.98 -10.70 -21.77
C THR A 231 2.80 -9.26 -22.28
N LEU A 232 1.58 -8.73 -22.18
CA LEU A 232 1.26 -7.35 -22.55
C LEU A 232 1.91 -6.34 -21.56
N LEU A 233 1.85 -6.63 -20.26
CA LEU A 233 2.47 -5.79 -19.22
C LEU A 233 4.00 -5.73 -19.33
N ASN A 234 4.63 -6.83 -19.74
CA ASN A 234 6.09 -6.91 -19.87
C ASN A 234 6.63 -6.22 -21.12
N LYS A 235 5.84 -6.17 -22.21
CA LYS A 235 6.21 -5.48 -23.46
C LYS A 235 6.09 -3.96 -23.34
N GLU A 236 5.20 -3.46 -22.48
CA GLU A 236 4.82 -2.05 -22.43
C GLU A 236 5.37 -1.33 -21.19
N ARG A 237 6.69 -1.36 -21.00
CA ARG A 237 7.36 -0.87 -19.77
C ARG A 237 7.14 0.62 -19.43
N LYS A 238 6.47 1.43 -20.26
CA LYS A 238 6.45 2.90 -20.13
C LYS A 238 5.19 3.62 -20.63
N ASN A 239 4.01 2.97 -20.73
CA ASN A 239 2.89 3.61 -21.41
C ASN A 239 1.56 3.61 -20.65
N PHE A 240 0.83 4.72 -20.83
CA PHE A 240 -0.60 4.90 -20.53
C PHE A 240 -1.43 4.06 -21.52
N ASN A 241 -1.34 2.74 -21.38
CA ASN A 241 -1.87 1.81 -22.37
C ASN A 241 -3.08 1.04 -21.88
N ASN A 242 -3.88 0.68 -22.88
CA ASN A 242 -5.18 0.09 -22.74
C ASN A 242 -5.08 -1.44 -22.70
N ILE A 243 -4.76 -1.98 -21.52
CA ILE A 243 -4.58 -3.42 -21.33
C ILE A 243 -5.94 -4.02 -20.94
N PRO A 244 -6.50 -4.95 -21.73
CA PRO A 244 -7.76 -5.58 -21.38
C PRO A 244 -7.59 -6.45 -20.12
N ILE A 245 -8.53 -6.34 -19.19
CA ILE A 245 -8.57 -7.14 -17.97
C ILE A 245 -9.96 -7.75 -17.80
N GLU A 246 -10.02 -8.99 -17.33
CA GLU A 246 -11.25 -9.61 -16.86
C GLU A 246 -11.25 -9.56 -15.34
N ILE A 247 -12.26 -8.94 -14.73
CA ILE A 247 -12.43 -8.84 -13.27
C ILE A 247 -13.81 -9.36 -12.94
N ASN A 248 -13.90 -10.34 -12.04
CA ASN A 248 -15.17 -10.95 -11.62
C ASN A 248 -16.05 -11.32 -12.84
N GLU A 249 -15.46 -12.02 -13.81
CA GLU A 249 -16.07 -12.46 -15.09
C GLU A 249 -16.45 -11.32 -16.07
N LYS A 250 -16.25 -10.05 -15.71
CA LYS A 250 -16.51 -8.90 -16.59
C LYS A 250 -15.24 -8.46 -17.29
N LYS A 251 -15.29 -8.37 -18.62
CA LYS A 251 -14.17 -7.88 -19.44
C LYS A 251 -14.18 -6.36 -19.55
N TYR A 252 -13.11 -5.73 -19.10
CA TYR A 252 -12.86 -4.30 -19.21
C TYR A 252 -11.83 -4.06 -20.30
N LEU A 253 -12.24 -3.29 -21.32
CA LEU A 253 -11.39 -2.93 -22.45
C LEU A 253 -10.74 -1.56 -22.29
N SER A 254 -11.14 -0.76 -21.31
CA SER A 254 -10.71 0.63 -21.10
C SER A 254 -10.00 0.76 -19.75
N VAL A 255 -8.69 0.57 -19.75
CA VAL A 255 -7.84 0.51 -18.56
C VAL A 255 -6.63 1.39 -18.75
N ILE A 256 -6.36 2.27 -17.79
CA ILE A 256 -5.11 3.01 -17.71
C ILE A 256 -4.14 2.21 -16.85
N THR A 257 -3.01 1.83 -17.43
CA THR A 257 -1.93 1.15 -16.70
C THR A 257 -0.83 2.13 -16.29
N ILE A 258 -0.49 2.13 -15.00
CA ILE A 258 0.60 2.95 -14.45
C ILE A 258 1.54 2.04 -13.67
N SER A 259 2.82 2.02 -14.07
CA SER A 259 3.86 1.23 -13.40
C SER A 259 4.68 2.09 -12.46
N ALA A 260 4.87 1.62 -11.22
CA ALA A 260 5.69 2.24 -10.19
C ALA A 260 6.57 1.16 -9.53
N GLY A 261 7.75 0.93 -10.10
CA GLY A 261 8.66 -0.15 -9.65
C GLY A 261 8.08 -1.54 -9.93
N GLU A 262 7.95 -2.37 -8.90
CA GLU A 262 7.34 -3.71 -8.97
C GLU A 262 5.80 -3.69 -8.95
N TYR A 263 5.20 -2.51 -8.77
CA TYR A 263 3.76 -2.34 -8.65
C TYR A 263 3.13 -1.81 -9.94
N TYR A 264 1.97 -2.36 -10.28
CA TYR A 264 1.15 -1.97 -11.43
C TYR A 264 -0.23 -1.53 -10.94
N PHE A 265 -0.58 -0.28 -11.23
CA PHE A 265 -1.90 0.27 -10.96
C PHE A 265 -2.72 0.24 -12.24
N LEU A 266 -3.84 -0.48 -12.20
CA LEU A 266 -4.85 -0.54 -13.25
C LEU A 266 -6.03 0.32 -12.85
N CYS A 267 -6.26 1.40 -13.59
CA CYS A 267 -7.37 2.31 -13.37
C CYS A 267 -8.44 2.04 -14.46
N LEU A 268 -9.61 1.54 -14.06
CA LEU A 268 -10.72 1.29 -14.98
C LEU A 268 -11.39 2.61 -15.35
N VAL A 269 -11.69 2.76 -16.64
CA VAL A 269 -12.25 3.97 -17.23
C VAL A 269 -13.52 3.63 -18.01
N PRO A 270 -14.56 4.48 -18.00
CA PRO A 270 -15.74 4.28 -18.84
C PRO A 270 -15.35 4.18 -20.32
N TYR A 271 -15.97 3.26 -21.07
CA TYR A 271 -15.62 2.92 -22.46
C TYR A 271 -15.50 4.13 -23.41
N ASN A 272 -16.24 5.20 -23.16
CA ASN A 272 -16.33 6.39 -24.02
C ASN A 272 -15.35 7.52 -23.69
N GLU A 273 -14.54 7.43 -22.63
CA GLU A 273 -13.76 8.58 -22.10
C GLU A 273 -12.26 8.59 -22.46
N LEU A 274 -11.73 7.56 -23.12
CA LEU A 274 -10.29 7.44 -23.45
C LEU A 274 -9.83 8.28 -24.65
N LYS A 275 -10.36 9.49 -24.83
CA LYS A 275 -9.91 10.45 -25.86
C LYS A 275 -8.84 11.40 -25.30
N ILE A 276 -7.69 10.85 -24.89
CA ILE A 276 -6.53 11.65 -24.47
C ILE A 276 -5.57 11.80 -25.67
N SER A 277 -5.18 13.04 -25.99
CA SER A 277 -4.16 13.31 -27.01
C SER A 277 -2.81 12.69 -26.62
N MET A 278 -2.01 12.28 -27.62
CA MET A 278 -0.75 11.55 -27.39
C MET A 278 0.24 12.31 -26.48
N TYR A 279 0.39 13.63 -26.69
CA TYR A 279 1.25 14.47 -25.86
C TYR A 279 0.76 14.55 -24.40
N LYS A 280 -0.56 14.64 -24.19
CA LYS A 280 -1.17 14.71 -22.87
C LYS A 280 -1.03 13.36 -22.15
N LYS A 281 -1.10 12.23 -22.86
CA LYS A 281 -0.86 10.89 -22.30
C LYS A 281 0.53 10.76 -21.69
N PHE A 282 1.58 11.17 -22.41
CA PHE A 282 2.96 11.08 -21.91
C PHE A 282 3.16 11.90 -20.63
N TYR A 283 2.71 13.16 -20.64
CA TYR A 283 2.86 14.03 -19.49
C TYR A 283 2.00 13.59 -18.29
N LEU A 284 0.78 13.10 -18.56
CA LEU A 284 -0.11 12.55 -17.55
C LEU A 284 0.46 11.26 -16.93
N TYR A 285 1.13 10.41 -17.73
CA TYR A 285 1.82 9.22 -17.25
C TYR A 285 2.88 9.58 -16.22
N GLU A 286 3.84 10.45 -16.57
CA GLU A 286 4.95 10.79 -15.68
C GLU A 286 4.47 11.43 -14.36
N LEU A 287 3.50 12.35 -14.44
CA LEU A 287 2.98 12.97 -13.22
C LEU A 287 2.13 12.03 -12.38
N SER A 288 1.32 11.17 -13.00
CA SER A 288 0.52 10.17 -12.28
C SER A 288 1.42 9.12 -11.65
N ARG A 289 2.50 8.73 -12.34
CA ARG A 289 3.51 7.81 -11.82
C ARG A 289 4.12 8.32 -10.52
N LEU A 290 4.52 9.60 -10.45
CA LEU A 290 5.03 10.19 -9.20
C LEU A 290 4.02 10.10 -8.04
N LEU A 291 2.73 10.30 -8.35
CA LEU A 291 1.66 10.15 -7.37
C LEU A 291 1.51 8.70 -6.91
N PHE A 292 1.51 7.74 -7.82
CA PHE A 292 1.39 6.31 -7.50
C PHE A 292 2.66 5.74 -6.83
N GLU A 293 3.85 6.24 -7.14
CA GLU A 293 5.11 5.93 -6.42
C GLU A 293 5.07 6.37 -4.95
N LYS A 294 4.28 7.39 -4.60
CA LYS A 294 4.01 7.70 -3.19
C LYS A 294 3.08 6.65 -2.59
N VAL A 295 2.03 6.29 -3.31
CA VAL A 295 1.07 5.28 -2.85
C VAL A 295 1.73 3.92 -2.64
N THR A 296 2.69 3.52 -3.48
CA THR A 296 3.46 2.27 -3.28
C THR A 296 4.21 2.28 -1.96
N LYS A 297 4.86 3.39 -1.57
CA LYS A 297 5.55 3.50 -0.28
C LYS A 297 4.60 3.31 0.90
N ILE A 298 3.39 3.86 0.80
CA ILE A 298 2.34 3.68 1.83
C ILE A 298 1.92 2.21 1.89
N ILE A 299 1.67 1.59 0.73
CA ILE A 299 1.33 0.17 0.62
C ILE A 299 2.43 -0.72 1.23
N GLU A 300 3.69 -0.43 0.95
CA GLU A 300 4.83 -1.17 1.50
C GLU A 300 4.88 -1.06 3.03
N GLN A 301 4.67 0.14 3.58
CA GLN A 301 4.60 0.36 5.02
C GLN A 301 3.44 -0.41 5.66
N GLU A 302 2.23 -0.34 5.09
CA GLU A 302 1.08 -1.12 5.60
C GLU A 302 1.36 -2.63 5.53
N ASN A 303 2.02 -3.12 4.48
CA ASN A 303 2.40 -4.52 4.36
C ASN A 303 3.46 -4.95 5.40
N ILE A 304 4.43 -4.09 5.71
CA ILE A 304 5.42 -4.35 6.77
C ILE A 304 4.71 -4.46 8.12
N LEU A 305 3.84 -3.50 8.45
CA LEU A 305 3.04 -3.52 9.68
C LEU A 305 2.14 -4.75 9.76
N ALA A 306 1.51 -5.15 8.65
CA ALA A 306 0.68 -6.35 8.60
C ALA A 306 1.50 -7.62 8.86
N LYS A 307 2.71 -7.73 8.29
CA LYS A 307 3.63 -8.86 8.56
C LYS A 307 4.08 -8.90 10.01
N GLU A 308 4.37 -7.75 10.62
CA GLU A 308 4.71 -7.66 12.03
C GLU A 308 3.52 -8.07 12.92
N LYS A 309 2.31 -7.61 12.59
CA LYS A 309 1.08 -8.04 13.28
C LYS A 309 0.93 -9.55 13.22
N THR A 310 1.06 -10.18 12.04
CA THR A 310 0.98 -11.65 11.92
C THR A 310 2.03 -12.35 12.79
N ARG A 311 3.29 -11.90 12.79
CA ARG A 311 4.34 -12.46 13.65
C ARG A 311 4.03 -12.31 15.14
N HIS A 312 3.42 -11.19 15.54
CA HIS A 312 2.94 -11.00 16.90
C HIS A 312 1.79 -11.95 17.23
N THR A 313 0.81 -12.11 16.33
CA THR A 313 -0.28 -13.08 16.45
C THR A 313 0.26 -14.52 16.57
N GLU A 314 1.24 -14.93 15.77
CA GLU A 314 1.90 -16.24 15.88
C GLU A 314 2.54 -16.44 17.27
N ARG A 315 3.24 -15.43 17.79
CA ARG A 315 3.83 -15.47 19.14
C ARG A 315 2.75 -15.57 20.21
N LEU A 316 1.62 -14.89 20.04
CA LEU A 316 0.48 -14.96 20.95
C LEU A 316 -0.19 -16.33 20.92
N SER A 317 -0.41 -16.90 19.73
CA SER A 317 -0.92 -18.27 19.55
C SER A 317 -0.05 -19.27 20.32
N ASN A 318 1.27 -19.20 20.16
CA ASN A 318 2.21 -20.07 20.90
C ASN A 318 2.12 -19.90 22.43
N LYS A 319 1.90 -18.67 22.92
CA LYS A 319 1.70 -18.42 24.36
C LYS A 319 0.34 -18.95 24.85
N GLN A 320 -0.70 -18.85 24.03
CA GLN A 320 -2.02 -19.38 24.34
C GLN A 320 -2.01 -20.91 24.43
N HIS A 321 -1.28 -21.60 23.54
CA HIS A 321 -1.04 -23.05 23.63
C HIS A 321 -0.45 -23.44 24.99
N TYR A 322 0.56 -22.69 25.46
CA TYR A 322 1.16 -22.90 26.78
C TYR A 322 0.16 -22.68 27.92
N VAL A 323 -0.65 -21.62 27.84
CA VAL A 323 -1.70 -21.32 28.83
C VAL A 323 -2.75 -22.42 28.92
N LEU A 324 -3.23 -22.91 27.79
CA LEU A 324 -4.19 -24.01 27.75
C LEU A 324 -3.59 -25.29 28.32
N GLU A 325 -2.31 -25.55 28.07
CA GLU A 325 -1.59 -26.66 28.71
C GLU A 325 -1.55 -26.51 30.24
N VAL A 326 -1.30 -25.29 30.76
CA VAL A 326 -1.33 -24.99 32.19
C VAL A 326 -2.75 -25.17 32.76
N MET A 327 -3.78 -24.63 32.11
CA MET A 327 -5.17 -24.74 32.57
C MET A 327 -5.65 -26.20 32.62
N ASN A 328 -5.37 -26.98 31.58
CA ASN A 328 -5.63 -28.42 31.55
C ASN A 328 -4.87 -29.15 32.66
N SER A 329 -3.65 -28.71 32.96
CA SER A 329 -2.88 -29.25 34.08
C SER A 329 -3.48 -28.87 35.43
N THR A 330 -4.02 -27.67 35.62
CA THR A 330 -4.74 -27.25 36.83
C THR A 330 -6.01 -28.08 37.07
N HIS A 331 -6.80 -28.34 36.02
CA HIS A 331 -7.95 -29.25 36.12
C HIS A 331 -7.52 -30.68 36.49
N PHE A 332 -6.42 -31.17 35.89
CA PHE A 332 -5.83 -32.44 36.28
C PHE A 332 -5.40 -32.46 37.75
N PHE A 333 -4.72 -31.41 38.23
CA PHE A 333 -4.34 -31.26 39.64
C PHE A 333 -5.56 -31.24 40.55
N SER A 334 -6.61 -30.47 40.22
CA SER A 334 -7.85 -30.40 41.00
C SER A 334 -8.53 -31.77 41.14
N ASN A 335 -8.66 -32.51 40.04
CA ASN A 335 -9.25 -33.85 40.04
C ASN A 335 -8.44 -34.87 40.87
N LYS A 336 -7.10 -34.79 40.83
CA LYS A 336 -6.21 -35.67 41.58
C LYS A 336 -6.08 -35.30 43.06
N LEU A 337 -6.11 -34.01 43.38
CA LEU A 337 -6.18 -33.50 44.75
C LEU A 337 -7.52 -33.85 45.41
N SER A 338 -8.62 -33.90 44.65
CA SER A 338 -9.91 -34.39 45.13
C SER A 338 -9.83 -35.84 45.61
N THR A 339 -9.09 -36.72 44.91
CA THR A 339 -8.85 -38.09 45.36
C THR A 339 -8.05 -38.14 46.67
N ILE A 340 -7.07 -37.25 46.84
CA ILE A 340 -6.29 -37.15 48.09
C ILE A 340 -7.17 -36.63 49.23
N LYS A 341 -8.03 -35.65 48.97
CA LYS A 341 -9.01 -35.13 49.93
C LYS A 341 -9.98 -36.22 50.39
N ASN A 342 -10.49 -37.03 49.47
CA ASN A 342 -11.39 -38.15 49.78
C ASN A 342 -10.70 -39.21 50.64
N PHE A 343 -9.41 -39.48 50.41
CA PHE A 343 -8.61 -40.35 51.27
C PHE A 343 -8.46 -39.79 52.70
N ILE A 344 -8.10 -38.51 52.84
CA ILE A 344 -7.95 -37.85 54.15
C ILE A 344 -9.29 -37.88 54.90
N GLN A 345 -10.39 -37.53 54.22
CA GLN A 345 -11.73 -37.52 54.82
C GLN A 345 -12.18 -38.92 55.25
N SER A 346 -11.89 -39.95 54.44
CA SER A 346 -12.18 -41.35 54.81
C SER A 346 -11.33 -41.85 55.98
N SER A 347 -10.09 -41.35 56.11
CA SER A 347 -9.22 -41.63 57.26
C SER A 347 -9.70 -40.90 58.53
N GLU A 348 -10.11 -39.63 58.42
CA GLU A 348 -10.64 -38.85 59.53
C GLU A 348 -11.99 -39.39 60.03
N ASP A 349 -12.88 -39.82 59.14
CA ASP A 349 -14.16 -40.43 59.54
C ASP A 349 -13.95 -41.81 60.21
N TYR A 350 -12.85 -42.51 59.92
CA TYR A 350 -12.41 -43.71 60.64
C TYR A 350 -11.89 -43.38 62.04
N ASP A 351 -10.95 -42.44 62.16
CA ASP A 351 -10.35 -42.04 63.43
C ASP A 351 -11.37 -41.42 64.40
N ASN A 352 -12.40 -40.75 63.87
CA ASN A 352 -13.49 -40.13 64.64
C ASN A 352 -14.63 -41.11 65.03
N ASN A 353 -14.48 -42.43 64.81
CA ASN A 353 -15.43 -43.46 65.22
C ASN A 353 -16.88 -43.25 64.72
N LYS A 354 -17.10 -42.60 63.57
CA LYS A 354 -18.44 -42.46 62.99
C LYS A 354 -19.00 -43.77 62.43
N PHE A 355 -18.15 -44.75 62.17
CA PHE A 355 -18.52 -46.07 61.67
C PHE A 355 -18.62 -47.12 62.79
N LYS A 356 -19.50 -46.90 63.77
CA LYS A 356 -19.65 -47.81 64.93
C LYS A 356 -20.29 -49.18 64.62
N THR A 357 -20.72 -49.44 63.38
CA THR A 357 -21.53 -50.64 63.02
C THR A 357 -21.06 -51.39 61.77
N ILE A 358 -19.89 -51.08 61.21
CA ILE A 358 -19.36 -51.76 60.01
C ILE A 358 -18.08 -52.52 60.37
N ASP A 359 -17.99 -53.76 59.88
CA ASP A 359 -16.85 -54.68 60.06
C ASP A 359 -15.51 -53.98 59.74
N ASP A 360 -14.69 -53.83 60.78
CA ASP A 360 -13.45 -53.03 60.82
C ASP A 360 -12.44 -53.44 59.73
N LYS A 361 -12.55 -54.69 59.22
CA LYS A 361 -11.77 -55.18 58.07
C LYS A 361 -12.15 -54.54 56.74
N LYS A 362 -13.45 -54.34 56.44
CA LYS A 362 -13.90 -53.76 55.17
C LYS A 362 -13.53 -52.28 55.06
N ILE A 363 -13.60 -51.55 56.17
CA ILE A 363 -13.20 -50.14 56.19
C ILE A 363 -11.68 -49.99 56.01
N LYS A 364 -10.88 -50.86 56.63
CA LYS A 364 -9.42 -50.92 56.42
C LYS A 364 -9.04 -51.20 54.97
N GLU A 365 -9.78 -52.05 54.26
CA GLU A 365 -9.57 -52.27 52.83
C GLU A 365 -9.90 -51.04 51.97
N ILE A 366 -11.03 -50.37 52.24
CA ILE A 366 -11.40 -49.12 51.55
C ILE A 366 -10.33 -48.03 51.75
N ILE A 367 -9.85 -47.84 52.98
CA ILE A 367 -8.77 -46.88 53.29
C ILE A 367 -7.48 -47.27 52.59
N ARG A 368 -7.15 -48.56 52.51
CA ARG A 368 -5.93 -49.03 51.84
C ARG A 368 -5.99 -48.81 50.32
N ASP A 369 -7.14 -48.99 49.70
CA ASP A 369 -7.34 -48.74 48.27
C ASP A 369 -7.35 -47.25 47.94
N GLU A 370 -8.00 -46.42 48.76
CA GLU A 370 -7.93 -44.96 48.62
C GLU A 370 -6.50 -44.44 48.85
N ARG A 371 -5.73 -45.03 49.77
CA ARG A 371 -4.30 -44.72 49.96
C ARG A 371 -3.47 -45.02 48.72
N LYS A 372 -3.71 -46.15 48.06
CA LYS A 372 -3.02 -46.50 46.79
C LYS A 372 -3.36 -45.51 45.68
N LYS A 373 -4.64 -45.14 45.54
CA LYS A 373 -5.10 -44.13 44.56
C LYS A 373 -4.50 -42.75 44.85
N ALA A 374 -4.42 -42.34 46.11
CA ALA A 374 -3.79 -41.10 46.54
C ALA A 374 -2.27 -41.09 46.24
N LYS A 375 -1.56 -42.19 46.52
CA LYS A 375 -0.12 -42.32 46.21
C LYS A 375 0.16 -42.21 44.70
N SER A 376 -0.59 -42.94 43.87
CA SER A 376 -0.48 -42.84 42.41
C SER A 376 -0.83 -41.44 41.91
N SER A 377 -1.80 -40.77 42.53
CA SER A 377 -2.14 -39.39 42.20
C SER A 377 -1.00 -38.43 42.53
N LEU A 378 -0.32 -38.57 43.67
CA LEU A 378 0.86 -37.78 44.04
C LEU A 378 2.04 -37.97 43.08
N GLU A 379 2.34 -39.21 42.69
CA GLU A 379 3.40 -39.51 41.72
C GLU A 379 3.11 -38.86 40.35
N ASN A 380 1.86 -38.91 39.91
CA ASN A 380 1.43 -38.25 38.67
C ASN A 380 1.47 -36.72 38.75
N ILE A 381 1.08 -36.15 39.90
CA ILE A 381 1.18 -34.71 40.17
C ILE A 381 2.64 -34.28 40.10
N SER A 382 3.55 -34.99 40.78
CA SER A 382 4.99 -34.69 40.80
C SER A 382 5.61 -34.75 39.39
N ASN A 383 5.31 -35.79 38.61
CA ASN A 383 5.78 -35.94 37.24
C ASN A 383 5.28 -34.82 36.29
N LYS A 384 4.06 -34.32 36.49
CA LYS A 384 3.49 -33.24 35.67
C LYS A 384 3.98 -31.86 36.13
N MET A 385 4.20 -31.65 37.43
CA MET A 385 4.82 -30.42 37.99
C MET A 385 6.23 -30.19 37.44
N ASN A 386 7.05 -31.25 37.39
CA ASN A 386 8.41 -31.21 36.85
C ASN A 386 8.45 -30.82 35.36
N LYS A 387 7.34 -30.96 34.63
CA LYS A 387 7.21 -30.56 33.22
C LYS A 387 6.68 -29.13 33.03
N LEU A 388 6.03 -28.54 34.04
CA LEU A 388 5.38 -27.22 33.96
C LEU A 388 6.23 -26.08 34.55
N LEU A 389 7.32 -26.40 35.24
CA LEU A 389 8.18 -25.44 35.94
C LEU A 389 9.11 -24.62 35.02
N ASP A 390 8.76 -24.44 33.74
CA ASP A 390 9.46 -23.55 32.82
C ASP A 390 8.53 -22.43 32.30
N LYS A 391 8.65 -21.28 32.98
CA LYS A 391 8.29 -19.89 32.59
C LYS A 391 6.89 -19.57 32.03
N GLY A 392 6.09 -18.89 32.88
CA GLY A 392 5.79 -17.45 32.69
C GLY A 392 4.45 -16.99 32.06
N ALA A 393 3.45 -16.76 32.92
CA ALA A 393 2.36 -15.75 32.92
C ALA A 393 1.36 -15.60 31.73
N ASN A 394 0.06 -15.68 32.06
CA ASN A 394 -1.09 -15.73 31.15
C ASN A 394 -1.92 -14.41 31.09
N PRO A 395 -2.13 -13.81 29.91
CA PRO A 395 -3.07 -12.70 29.72
C PRO A 395 -4.29 -12.92 28.78
N PHE A 396 -4.59 -14.10 28.23
CA PHE A 396 -5.47 -14.17 27.04
C PHE A 396 -6.73 -15.05 27.17
N ILE A 397 -7.88 -14.38 27.26
CA ILE A 397 -9.17 -14.87 26.74
C ILE A 397 -9.79 -13.69 25.96
N PRO A 398 -9.79 -13.68 24.61
CA PRO A 398 -10.51 -12.67 23.85
C PRO A 398 -12.01 -12.97 23.93
N THR A 399 -12.80 -12.06 24.52
CA THR A 399 -14.21 -12.31 24.90
C THR A 399 -15.25 -11.63 24.01
N THR A 400 -14.87 -11.00 22.89
CA THR A 400 -15.85 -10.29 22.05
C THR A 400 -15.99 -10.90 20.66
N THR A 401 -17.12 -11.54 20.40
CA THR A 401 -17.59 -11.88 19.05
C THR A 401 -18.14 -10.64 18.36
N ARG A 402 -18.06 -10.61 17.02
CA ARG A 402 -18.59 -9.53 16.18
C ARG A 402 -19.19 -10.13 14.91
N ASN A 403 -20.13 -9.39 14.32
CA ASN A 403 -20.74 -9.79 13.05
C ASN A 403 -19.81 -9.48 11.87
N LEU A 404 -19.10 -10.50 11.39
CA LEU A 404 -18.15 -10.43 10.29
C LEU A 404 -18.84 -10.80 8.96
N LYS A 405 -18.59 -10.02 7.90
CA LYS A 405 -19.06 -10.37 6.55
C LYS A 405 -18.22 -11.49 5.95
N TYR A 406 -18.79 -12.34 5.11
CA TYR A 406 -18.04 -13.41 4.41
C TYR A 406 -16.86 -12.87 3.61
N LYS A 407 -17.03 -11.72 2.94
CA LYS A 407 -15.91 -11.04 2.25
C LYS A 407 -14.76 -10.64 3.17
N TYR A 408 -15.04 -10.28 4.43
CA TYR A 408 -14.00 -9.91 5.39
C TYR A 408 -13.21 -11.15 5.83
N ILE A 409 -13.91 -12.26 6.11
CA ILE A 409 -13.29 -13.56 6.44
C ILE A 409 -12.41 -14.02 5.27
N PHE A 410 -12.91 -13.93 4.04
CA PHE A 410 -12.13 -14.22 2.84
C PHE A 410 -10.87 -13.35 2.75
N MET A 411 -10.98 -12.02 2.90
CA MET A 411 -9.81 -11.13 2.84
C MET A 411 -8.78 -11.45 3.93
N LEU A 412 -9.24 -11.78 5.14
CA LEU A 412 -8.38 -12.15 6.27
C LEU A 412 -7.61 -13.45 5.97
N ILE A 413 -8.29 -14.48 5.49
CA ILE A 413 -7.69 -15.78 5.18
C ILE A 413 -6.80 -15.70 3.94
N LYS A 414 -7.24 -15.00 2.89
CA LYS A 414 -6.44 -14.77 1.67
C LYS A 414 -5.11 -14.11 2.01
N ARG A 415 -5.11 -13.11 2.90
CA ARG A 415 -3.89 -12.45 3.38
C ARG A 415 -2.93 -13.45 4.04
N LEU A 416 -3.44 -14.33 4.91
CA LEU A 416 -2.62 -15.38 5.56
C LEU A 416 -2.12 -16.40 4.53
N TRP A 417 -2.96 -16.80 3.59
CA TRP A 417 -2.62 -17.76 2.54
C TRP A 417 -1.47 -17.26 1.66
N ILE A 418 -1.54 -16.02 1.15
CA ILE A 418 -0.55 -15.44 0.23
C ILE A 418 0.83 -15.27 0.88
N GLN A 419 0.92 -15.26 2.22
CA GLN A 419 2.21 -15.26 2.92
C GLN A 419 2.97 -16.58 2.79
N GLU A 420 2.25 -17.69 2.62
CA GLU A 420 2.81 -19.05 2.65
C GLU A 420 2.67 -19.79 1.31
N PHE A 421 1.65 -19.48 0.51
CA PHE A 421 1.25 -20.19 -0.70
C PHE A 421 0.80 -19.23 -1.82
N ASN A 422 0.63 -19.76 -3.03
CA ASN A 422 0.30 -18.95 -4.21
C ASN A 422 -1.21 -18.60 -4.30
N GLU A 423 -1.51 -17.40 -4.81
CA GLU A 423 -2.89 -16.92 -5.05
C GLU A 423 -3.64 -17.78 -6.10
N SER A 424 -2.91 -18.36 -7.05
CA SER A 424 -3.46 -19.24 -8.10
C SER A 424 -4.15 -20.51 -7.57
N ASN A 425 -3.91 -20.86 -6.31
CA ASN A 425 -4.43 -22.09 -5.70
C ASN A 425 -5.72 -21.84 -4.88
N ILE A 426 -6.28 -20.63 -4.97
CA ILE A 426 -7.56 -20.26 -4.37
C ILE A 426 -8.67 -20.57 -5.37
N ILE A 427 -9.61 -21.41 -4.96
CA ILE A 427 -10.75 -21.86 -5.77
C ILE A 427 -12.03 -21.25 -5.18
N PHE A 428 -12.93 -20.81 -6.05
CA PHE A 428 -14.16 -20.15 -5.67
C PHE A 428 -15.38 -20.95 -6.14
N ILE A 429 -16.39 -21.06 -5.28
CA ILE A 429 -17.67 -21.71 -5.56
C ILE A 429 -18.82 -20.81 -5.08
N ASN A 430 -19.89 -20.72 -5.87
CA ASN A 430 -21.11 -19.95 -5.58
C ASN A 430 -20.85 -18.45 -5.31
N THR A 431 -20.12 -17.81 -6.21
CA THR A 431 -19.69 -16.41 -6.15
C THR A 431 -20.78 -15.44 -6.64
N CYS A 432 -21.70 -15.07 -5.75
CA CYS A 432 -22.68 -14.01 -6.00
C CYS A 432 -22.47 -12.83 -5.04
N ASP A 433 -22.72 -11.60 -5.50
CA ASP A 433 -22.55 -10.37 -4.71
C ASP A 433 -23.34 -10.37 -3.39
N GLU A 434 -24.52 -10.99 -3.39
CA GLU A 434 -25.34 -11.17 -2.19
C GLU A 434 -24.67 -12.08 -1.15
N ASN A 435 -24.01 -13.15 -1.61
CA ASN A 435 -23.35 -14.12 -0.75
C ASN A 435 -22.17 -13.48 0.01
N PHE A 436 -21.38 -12.62 -0.65
CA PHE A 436 -20.24 -11.93 -0.02
C PHE A 436 -20.63 -10.98 1.12
N ASN A 437 -21.87 -10.47 1.11
CA ASN A 437 -22.37 -9.53 2.09
C ASN A 437 -23.09 -10.19 3.28
N ARG A 438 -23.30 -11.52 3.24
CA ARG A 438 -23.78 -12.31 4.38
C ARG A 438 -22.82 -12.22 5.55
N LYS A 439 -23.34 -12.45 6.76
CA LYS A 439 -22.62 -12.27 8.02
C LYS A 439 -22.62 -13.57 8.83
N VAL A 440 -21.58 -13.72 9.64
CA VAL A 440 -21.47 -14.72 10.70
C VAL A 440 -20.95 -14.03 11.95
N GLU A 441 -21.47 -14.43 13.11
CA GLU A 441 -20.94 -14.01 14.39
C GLU A 441 -19.64 -14.76 14.67
N SER A 442 -18.52 -14.05 14.75
CA SER A 442 -17.22 -14.68 14.98
C SER A 442 -16.20 -13.69 15.55
N ASN A 443 -15.01 -14.17 15.87
CA ASN A 443 -13.89 -13.34 16.34
C ASN A 443 -12.74 -13.45 15.35
N ASP A 444 -12.28 -12.32 14.83
CA ASP A 444 -11.25 -12.28 13.78
C ASP A 444 -9.87 -12.74 14.27
N GLU A 445 -9.51 -12.49 15.53
CA GLU A 445 -8.27 -12.98 16.13
C GLU A 445 -8.28 -14.50 16.27
N ILE A 446 -9.40 -15.09 16.71
CA ILE A 446 -9.52 -16.54 16.84
C ILE A 446 -9.51 -17.22 15.46
N ILE A 447 -10.16 -16.63 14.45
CA ILE A 447 -10.04 -17.11 13.06
C ILE A 447 -8.58 -17.07 12.60
N GLU A 448 -7.85 -15.98 12.85
CA GLU A 448 -6.42 -15.90 12.53
C GLU A 448 -5.63 -17.04 13.19
N PHE A 449 -5.86 -17.35 14.47
CA PHE A 449 -5.19 -18.46 15.16
C PHE A 449 -5.47 -19.82 14.52
N ILE A 450 -6.75 -20.14 14.25
CA ILE A 450 -7.14 -21.40 13.61
C ILE A 450 -6.42 -21.56 12.27
N PHE A 451 -6.42 -20.52 11.43
CA PHE A 451 -5.79 -20.59 10.12
C PHE A 451 -4.27 -20.63 10.19
N ILE A 452 -3.63 -19.89 11.08
CA ILE A 452 -2.16 -19.97 11.28
C ILE A 452 -1.74 -21.40 11.65
N ASP A 453 -2.44 -22.06 12.56
CA ASP A 453 -2.15 -23.44 12.98
C ASP A 453 -2.35 -24.42 11.80
N LEU A 454 -3.42 -24.25 11.01
CA LEU A 454 -3.69 -25.06 9.82
C LEU A 454 -2.62 -24.89 8.73
N LEU A 455 -2.27 -23.65 8.39
CA LEU A 455 -1.26 -23.35 7.37
C LEU A 455 0.13 -23.85 7.81
N THR A 456 0.46 -23.72 9.09
CA THR A 456 1.72 -24.22 9.65
C THR A 456 1.82 -25.74 9.55
N ASN A 457 0.74 -26.46 9.88
CA ASN A 457 0.68 -27.92 9.74
C ASN A 457 0.80 -28.33 8.28
N MET A 458 0.07 -27.67 7.39
CA MET A 458 0.14 -27.93 5.96
C MET A 458 1.56 -27.71 5.41
N LYS A 459 2.25 -26.63 5.80
CA LYS A 459 3.64 -26.38 5.38
C LYS A 459 4.61 -27.48 5.84
N LYS A 460 4.43 -28.02 7.04
CA LYS A 460 5.29 -29.08 7.61
C LYS A 460 5.07 -30.43 6.93
N TYR A 461 3.82 -30.77 6.59
CA TYR A 461 3.45 -32.13 6.18
C TYR A 461 3.08 -32.26 4.69
N SER A 462 2.96 -31.16 3.94
CA SER A 462 2.63 -31.20 2.50
C SER A 462 3.85 -31.43 1.60
N ASN A 463 3.58 -31.92 0.39
CA ASN A 463 4.58 -32.17 -0.65
C ASN A 463 4.21 -31.50 -1.98
N GLY A 464 4.03 -30.18 -1.99
CA GLY A 464 3.98 -29.38 -3.22
C GLY A 464 2.59 -29.11 -3.83
N TYR A 465 1.53 -29.81 -3.44
CA TYR A 465 0.15 -29.43 -3.82
C TYR A 465 -0.63 -28.97 -2.59
N GLN A 466 -1.10 -27.72 -2.65
CA GLN A 466 -1.95 -27.09 -1.64
C GLN A 466 -2.99 -26.22 -2.34
N SER A 467 -4.25 -26.32 -1.94
CA SER A 467 -5.33 -25.46 -2.44
C SER A 467 -6.31 -25.12 -1.33
N ILE A 468 -6.94 -23.96 -1.42
CA ILE A 468 -8.03 -23.54 -0.54
C ILE A 468 -9.25 -23.21 -1.39
N GLU A 469 -10.41 -23.69 -0.96
CA GLU A 469 -11.67 -23.56 -1.67
C GLU A 469 -12.67 -22.83 -0.78
N PHE A 470 -13.26 -21.76 -1.30
CA PHE A 470 -14.29 -20.98 -0.63
C PHE A 470 -15.63 -21.21 -1.32
N ASP A 471 -16.59 -21.80 -0.60
CA ASP A 471 -17.99 -21.89 -1.00
C ASP A 471 -18.80 -20.87 -0.17
N PHE A 472 -19.25 -19.81 -0.85
CA PHE A 472 -19.97 -18.70 -0.23
C PHE A 472 -21.48 -18.95 -0.06
N ASN A 473 -21.94 -20.19 -0.22
CA ASN A 473 -23.29 -20.57 0.18
C ASN A 473 -23.55 -20.36 1.69
N LYS A 474 -24.79 -20.60 2.11
CA LYS A 474 -25.13 -20.68 3.53
C LYS A 474 -25.21 -22.16 3.91
N PRO A 475 -24.36 -22.65 4.82
CA PRO A 475 -23.28 -21.96 5.54
C PRO A 475 -22.01 -21.71 4.70
N LEU A 476 -21.21 -20.68 5.06
CA LEU A 476 -19.90 -20.43 4.44
C LEU A 476 -18.99 -21.63 4.73
N THR A 477 -18.50 -22.26 3.67
CA THR A 477 -17.67 -23.45 3.78
C THR A 477 -16.28 -23.17 3.22
N ILE A 478 -15.26 -23.48 4.00
CA ILE A 478 -13.85 -23.33 3.61
C ILE A 478 -13.21 -24.71 3.64
N THR A 479 -12.72 -25.14 2.48
CA THR A 479 -12.10 -26.46 2.33
C THR A 479 -10.62 -26.29 1.97
N ILE A 480 -9.74 -26.75 2.84
CA ILE A 480 -8.29 -26.76 2.60
C ILE A 480 -7.90 -28.18 2.16
N LYS A 481 -7.15 -28.28 1.07
CA LYS A 481 -6.68 -29.55 0.51
C LYS A 481 -5.17 -29.50 0.36
N ASN A 482 -4.47 -30.52 0.84
CA ASN A 482 -3.04 -30.68 0.59
C ASN A 482 -2.66 -32.13 0.37
N ASN A 483 -1.63 -32.37 -0.43
CA ASN A 483 -1.01 -33.69 -0.48
C ASN A 483 -0.18 -33.96 0.78
N ILE A 484 0.10 -35.24 1.05
CA ILE A 484 0.78 -35.68 2.27
C ILE A 484 2.17 -36.22 1.91
N LYS A 485 3.20 -35.75 2.63
CA LYS A 485 4.56 -36.28 2.55
C LYS A 485 4.60 -37.71 3.11
N ASN A 486 5.21 -38.65 2.37
CA ASN A 486 5.30 -40.07 2.75
C ASN A 486 3.93 -40.69 3.07
N TYR A 487 2.93 -40.45 2.20
CA TYR A 487 1.54 -40.90 2.36
C TYR A 487 1.42 -42.37 2.78
N ASN A 488 2.17 -43.27 2.16
CA ASN A 488 2.08 -44.71 2.42
C ASN A 488 2.44 -45.08 3.87
N ASP A 489 3.45 -44.42 4.45
CA ASP A 489 3.90 -44.67 5.81
C ASP A 489 2.96 -44.04 6.85
N GLN A 490 2.32 -42.92 6.50
CA GLN A 490 1.48 -42.15 7.41
C GLN A 490 -0.01 -42.51 7.34
N LYS A 491 -0.47 -43.20 6.29
CA LYS A 491 -1.91 -43.47 6.01
C LYS A 491 -2.66 -44.00 7.23
N ILE A 492 -2.13 -45.03 7.89
CA ILE A 492 -2.80 -45.70 9.03
C ILE A 492 -2.89 -44.76 10.24
N ILE A 493 -1.82 -44.02 10.53
CA ILE A 493 -1.76 -43.06 11.63
C ILE A 493 -2.72 -41.89 11.37
N LEU A 494 -2.79 -41.44 10.11
CA LEU A 494 -3.64 -40.35 9.68
C LEU A 494 -5.12 -40.71 9.75
N LEU A 495 -5.51 -41.91 9.28
CA LEU A 495 -6.89 -42.41 9.38
C LEU A 495 -7.34 -42.50 10.84
N LYS A 496 -6.50 -43.05 11.74
CA LYS A 496 -6.78 -43.06 13.19
C LYS A 496 -6.90 -41.65 13.78
N THR A 497 -6.08 -40.71 13.30
CA THR A 497 -6.15 -39.31 13.76
C THR A 497 -7.43 -38.62 13.31
N ILE A 498 -7.85 -38.85 12.06
CA ILE A 498 -9.11 -38.32 11.51
C ILE A 498 -10.32 -38.88 12.26
N GLU A 499 -10.35 -40.20 12.49
CA GLU A 499 -11.42 -40.87 13.23
C GLU A 499 -11.53 -40.33 14.66
N ASN A 500 -10.40 -40.18 15.35
CA ASN A 500 -10.37 -39.62 16.70
C ASN A 500 -10.76 -38.14 16.72
N PHE A 501 -10.38 -37.36 15.71
CA PHE A 501 -10.73 -35.94 15.63
C PHE A 501 -12.22 -35.72 15.37
N ASN A 502 -12.83 -36.48 14.45
CA ASN A 502 -14.24 -36.33 14.09
C ASN A 502 -15.19 -36.84 15.19
N ASN A 503 -14.76 -37.80 16.02
CA ASN A 503 -15.55 -38.27 17.16
C ASN A 503 -15.53 -37.28 18.34
N ASN A 504 -16.71 -36.75 18.71
CA ASN A 504 -16.85 -35.75 19.79
C ASN A 504 -16.65 -36.33 21.20
N GLU A 505 -16.84 -37.63 21.39
CA GLU A 505 -16.73 -38.30 22.70
C GLU A 505 -15.27 -38.48 23.20
N ARG A 506 -14.26 -38.15 22.38
CA ARG A 506 -12.84 -38.42 22.67
C ARG A 506 -11.95 -37.17 22.77
N LEU A 507 -12.52 -36.01 23.12
CA LEU A 507 -11.76 -34.77 23.31
C LEU A 507 -10.58 -34.93 24.30
N GLU A 508 -10.76 -35.69 25.38
CA GLU A 508 -9.69 -35.98 26.35
C GLU A 508 -8.54 -36.84 25.77
N ILE A 509 -8.80 -37.70 24.79
CA ILE A 509 -7.78 -38.56 24.16
C ILE A 509 -7.00 -37.76 23.12
N ASN A 510 -7.66 -36.88 22.36
CA ASN A 510 -6.99 -35.98 21.41
C ASN A 510 -6.02 -35.01 22.08
N ARG A 511 -6.36 -34.52 23.29
CA ARG A 511 -5.49 -33.67 24.13
C ARG A 511 -4.15 -34.34 24.51
N ARG A 512 -4.05 -35.68 24.47
CA ARG A 512 -2.84 -36.41 24.87
C ARG A 512 -1.83 -36.60 23.74
N ASN A 513 -2.27 -36.57 22.48
CA ASN A 513 -1.45 -37.00 21.35
C ASN A 513 -1.19 -35.91 20.29
N ASN A 514 -2.10 -34.95 20.07
CA ASN A 514 -1.98 -33.95 18.97
C ASN A 514 -2.45 -32.54 19.39
N PHE A 515 -1.59 -31.81 20.10
CA PHE A 515 -1.89 -30.49 20.69
C PHE A 515 -2.46 -29.45 19.71
N GLY A 516 -1.92 -29.35 18.49
CA GLY A 516 -2.37 -28.38 17.49
C GLY A 516 -3.79 -28.65 16.96
N LEU A 517 -4.15 -29.92 16.76
CA LEU A 517 -5.49 -30.28 16.29
C LEU A 517 -6.53 -30.11 17.42
N SER A 518 -6.19 -30.46 18.66
CA SER A 518 -7.09 -30.18 19.79
C SER A 518 -7.36 -28.70 19.96
N HIS A 519 -6.35 -27.84 19.75
CA HIS A 519 -6.52 -26.39 19.81
C HIS A 519 -7.46 -25.85 18.74
N ILE A 520 -7.27 -26.29 17.48
CA ILE A 520 -8.17 -25.94 16.37
C ILE A 520 -9.61 -26.34 16.71
N LYS A 521 -9.83 -27.53 17.27
CA LYS A 521 -11.17 -28.00 17.64
C LYS A 521 -11.78 -27.17 18.79
N ASP A 522 -11.01 -26.89 19.84
CA ASP A 522 -11.47 -26.09 20.98
C ASP A 522 -11.82 -24.64 20.57
N LEU A 523 -10.98 -23.99 19.75
CA LEU A 523 -11.24 -22.64 19.22
C LEU A 523 -12.44 -22.61 18.25
N SER A 524 -12.58 -23.65 17.43
CA SER A 524 -13.68 -23.72 16.46
C SER A 524 -15.02 -23.93 17.18
N LEU A 525 -15.05 -24.72 18.25
CA LEU A 525 -16.23 -24.87 19.11
C LEU A 525 -16.63 -23.55 19.78
N GLN A 526 -15.65 -22.74 20.23
CA GLN A 526 -15.94 -21.41 20.78
C GLN A 526 -16.58 -20.44 19.76
N LEU A 527 -16.34 -20.67 18.47
CA LEU A 527 -16.86 -19.85 17.38
C LEU A 527 -18.07 -20.46 16.66
N ASN A 528 -18.61 -21.59 17.12
CA ASN A 528 -19.64 -22.37 16.41
C ASN A 528 -19.24 -22.67 14.94
N ILE A 529 -17.96 -22.98 14.72
CA ILE A 529 -17.45 -23.44 13.43
C ILE A 529 -17.34 -24.96 13.47
N ASP A 530 -18.08 -25.64 12.61
CA ASP A 530 -17.93 -27.09 12.48
C ASP A 530 -16.68 -27.41 11.69
N VAL A 531 -15.78 -28.20 12.28
CA VAL A 531 -14.54 -28.64 11.63
C VAL A 531 -14.56 -30.14 11.44
N GLY A 532 -14.36 -30.57 10.20
CA GLY A 532 -14.25 -31.97 9.82
C GLY A 532 -12.94 -32.26 9.08
N LEU A 533 -12.34 -33.41 9.36
CA LEU A 533 -11.18 -33.92 8.63
C LEU A 533 -11.57 -35.11 7.76
N SER A 534 -10.99 -35.21 6.58
CA SER A 534 -11.16 -36.37 5.70
C SER A 534 -9.92 -36.63 4.86
N LEU A 535 -9.84 -37.86 4.33
CA LEU A 535 -8.77 -38.29 3.43
C LEU A 535 -9.40 -38.69 2.11
N ASN A 536 -8.99 -38.05 1.01
CA ASN A 536 -9.27 -38.55 -0.31
C ASN A 536 -8.15 -39.52 -0.70
N GLU A 537 -8.45 -40.83 -0.69
CA GLU A 537 -7.43 -41.86 -0.96
C GLU A 537 -6.96 -41.85 -2.41
N ASP A 538 -7.86 -41.63 -3.36
CA ASP A 538 -7.56 -41.64 -4.81
C ASP A 538 -6.55 -40.55 -5.18
N LYS A 539 -6.78 -39.33 -4.68
CA LYS A 539 -5.92 -38.17 -4.92
C LYS A 539 -4.84 -38.00 -3.85
N LYS A 540 -4.83 -38.83 -2.81
CA LYS A 540 -3.93 -38.76 -1.65
C LYS A 540 -3.93 -37.39 -0.98
N TYR A 541 -5.11 -36.77 -0.88
CA TYR A 541 -5.28 -35.45 -0.28
C TYR A 541 -5.82 -35.55 1.13
N TYR A 542 -5.15 -34.84 2.04
CA TYR A 542 -5.73 -34.45 3.31
C TYR A 542 -6.67 -33.27 3.10
N ILE A 543 -7.86 -33.35 3.69
CA ILE A 543 -8.91 -32.34 3.54
C ILE A 543 -9.37 -31.88 4.92
N THR A 544 -9.25 -30.58 5.18
CA THR A 544 -9.86 -29.92 6.33
C THR A 544 -11.03 -29.09 5.84
N LYS A 545 -12.23 -29.35 6.36
CA LYS A 545 -13.45 -28.60 6.04
C LYS A 545 -13.88 -27.80 7.27
N LEU A 546 -13.99 -26.48 7.13
CA LEU A 546 -14.54 -25.59 8.14
C LEU A 546 -15.89 -25.05 7.65
N VAL A 547 -16.92 -25.12 8.49
CA VAL A 547 -18.27 -24.66 8.16
C VAL A 547 -18.69 -23.61 9.18
N PHE A 548 -18.84 -22.38 8.70
CA PHE A 548 -19.26 -21.24 9.50
C PHE A 548 -20.79 -21.18 9.50
N GLN A 549 -21.41 -21.58 10.61
CA GLN A 549 -22.86 -21.49 10.74
C GLN A 549 -23.28 -20.01 10.73
N GLY A 550 -24.07 -19.61 9.73
CA GLY A 550 -24.62 -18.24 9.66
C GLY A 550 -25.89 -18.13 10.50
N GLU A 551 -26.24 -16.91 10.94
CA GLU A 551 -27.52 -16.66 11.63
C GLU A 551 -28.69 -17.33 10.88
N GLU A 552 -29.34 -18.31 11.49
CA GLU A 552 -30.74 -18.60 11.18
C GLU A 552 -31.53 -17.36 11.60
N LYS A 553 -32.20 -16.74 10.63
CA LYS A 553 -33.17 -15.70 10.92
C LYS A 553 -34.52 -16.34 11.16
#